data_AF-A0A4Q2XPJ0-F1
#
_entry.id   AF-A0A4Q2XPJ0-F1
#
_cell.length_a   1.000
_cell.length_b   1.000
_cell.length_c   1.000
_cell.angle_alpha   90.00
_cell.angle_beta   90.00
_cell.angle_gamma   90.00
#
_symmetry.space_group_name_H-M   'P 1'
#
loop_
_entity.id
_entity.type
_entity.pdbx_description
1 polymer ?
#
loop_
_entity_poly.entity_id
_entity_poly.type
_entity_poly.pdbx_seq_one_letter_code
_entity_poly.pdbx_strand_id
1 'polypeptide(L)'
;MTSVRPASCLEFTLFAAVLLLSLVSAVLGQPAVDAGSLRGKTLCGYQGWFRCQGDAAGAGWGHWSRDSKQLTPGTLTFEMWPDMTEFPPRECYEVPGFTHADGKQASLFSSDNPGTARRHFEWMRHYGIDGVWLQHFLVDLPGGPFGNRYASRCRVLDHVHRSAEESGRIWAVSFDLAGMPDGQIFEVLTTEWKKLVAQGIT
;
A
#
# COMPACT_ATOMS: atom_id res chain seq x y z
N MET A 1 -37.64 30.05 -36.98
CA MET A 1 -37.29 28.84 -37.75
C MET A 1 -35.78 28.62 -37.63
N THR A 2 -35.35 27.81 -36.67
CA THR A 2 -33.95 27.40 -36.50
C THR A 2 -33.82 25.97 -36.98
N SER A 3 -33.14 25.79 -38.12
CA SER A 3 -32.85 24.49 -38.73
C SER A 3 -31.83 23.75 -37.88
N VAL A 4 -32.27 22.73 -37.13
CA VAL A 4 -31.37 21.77 -36.50
C VAL A 4 -30.79 20.87 -37.61
N ARG A 5 -29.49 20.97 -37.85
CA ARG A 5 -28.79 20.07 -38.78
C ARG A 5 -28.71 18.68 -38.13
N PRO A 6 -29.03 17.59 -38.85
CA PRO A 6 -28.85 16.25 -38.32
C PRO A 6 -27.35 15.95 -38.20
N ALA A 7 -26.94 15.46 -37.03
CA ALA A 7 -25.60 14.94 -36.81
C ALA A 7 -25.30 13.84 -37.84
N SER A 8 -24.14 13.91 -38.47
CA SER A 8 -23.79 13.02 -39.58
C SER A 8 -23.45 11.62 -39.06
N CYS A 9 -23.72 10.58 -39.84
CA CYS A 9 -23.45 9.17 -39.49
C CYS A 9 -21.98 8.92 -39.04
N LEU A 10 -21.06 9.80 -39.48
CA LEU A 10 -19.64 9.81 -39.13
C LEU A 10 -19.38 10.20 -37.67
N GLU A 11 -20.18 11.11 -37.10
CA GLU A 11 -20.04 11.56 -35.70
C GLU A 11 -20.51 10.48 -34.71
N PHE A 12 -21.55 9.72 -35.07
CA PHE A 12 -22.04 8.58 -34.30
C PHE A 12 -21.06 7.39 -34.30
N THR A 13 -20.40 7.12 -35.44
CA THR A 13 -19.40 6.05 -35.52
C THR A 13 -18.11 6.41 -34.79
N LEU A 14 -17.69 7.69 -34.82
CA LEU A 14 -16.55 8.16 -34.02
C LEU A 14 -16.82 8.05 -32.51
N PHE A 15 -18.00 8.46 -32.05
CA PHE A 15 -18.37 8.38 -30.63
C PHE A 15 -18.42 6.93 -30.12
N ALA A 16 -19.02 6.02 -30.90
CA ALA A 16 -19.08 4.60 -30.56
C ALA A 16 -17.69 3.95 -30.52
N ALA A 17 -16.77 4.32 -31.44
CA ALA A 17 -15.41 3.82 -31.46
C ALA A 17 -14.56 4.33 -30.27
N VAL A 18 -14.73 5.59 -29.86
CA VAL A 18 -14.06 6.16 -28.68
C VAL A 18 -14.54 5.51 -27.38
N LEU A 19 -15.85 5.27 -27.24
CA LEU A 19 -16.44 4.54 -26.11
C LEU A 19 -15.98 3.08 -26.06
N LEU A 20 -15.88 2.40 -27.20
CA LEU A 20 -15.32 1.05 -27.28
C LEU A 20 -13.83 1.03 -26.89
N LEU A 21 -13.03 2.00 -27.34
CA LEU A 21 -11.60 2.07 -26.98
C LEU A 21 -11.39 2.29 -25.47
N SER A 22 -12.18 3.17 -24.84
CA SER A 22 -12.08 3.42 -23.39
C SER A 22 -12.51 2.21 -22.55
N LEU A 23 -13.51 1.45 -23.02
CA LEU A 23 -13.94 0.21 -22.38
C LEU A 23 -12.89 -0.91 -22.52
N VAL A 24 -12.21 -1.01 -23.66
CA VAL A 24 -11.14 -2.00 -23.87
C VAL A 24 -9.91 -1.72 -23.00
N SER A 25 -9.53 -0.46 -22.79
CA SER A 25 -8.46 -0.09 -21.85
C SER A 25 -8.82 -0.34 -20.38
N ALA A 26 -10.10 -0.28 -20.01
CA ALA A 26 -10.54 -0.66 -18.66
C ALA A 26 -10.54 -2.19 -18.45
N VAL A 27 -10.71 -2.98 -19.51
CA VAL A 27 -10.73 -4.45 -19.49
C VAL A 27 -9.32 -5.06 -19.59
N LEU A 28 -8.38 -4.37 -20.25
CA LEU A 28 -6.97 -4.75 -20.29
C LEU A 28 -6.22 -4.03 -19.17
N GLY A 29 -5.89 -4.76 -18.09
CA GLY A 29 -5.17 -4.18 -16.96
C GLY A 29 -3.89 -3.44 -17.39
N GLN A 30 -3.55 -2.35 -16.69
CA GLN A 30 -2.46 -1.43 -17.06
C GLN A 30 -1.14 -2.18 -17.36
N PRO A 31 -0.39 -1.77 -18.39
CA PRO A 31 0.89 -2.40 -18.75
C PRO A 31 1.92 -2.21 -17.63
N ALA A 32 2.95 -3.05 -17.63
CA ALA A 32 4.05 -2.92 -16.68
C ALA A 32 4.74 -1.56 -16.82
N VAL A 33 5.08 -0.95 -15.69
CA VAL A 33 5.71 0.36 -15.59
C VAL A 33 7.22 0.21 -15.78
N ASP A 34 7.81 1.06 -16.62
CA ASP A 34 9.26 1.12 -16.83
C ASP A 34 10.01 1.58 -15.56
N ALA A 35 10.78 0.68 -14.95
CA ALA A 35 11.58 0.99 -13.75
C ALA A 35 12.85 1.83 -14.02
N GLY A 36 13.21 2.10 -15.29
CA GLY A 36 14.43 2.82 -15.65
C GLY A 36 14.40 4.33 -15.42
N SER A 37 13.23 4.93 -15.12
CA SER A 37 13.10 6.36 -14.87
C SER A 37 11.90 6.69 -13.99
N LEU A 38 11.98 7.75 -13.18
CA LEU A 38 10.83 8.31 -12.45
C LEU A 38 10.03 9.34 -13.26
N ARG A 39 10.51 9.72 -14.45
CA ARG A 39 9.90 10.78 -15.25
C ARG A 39 8.48 10.40 -15.66
N GLY A 40 7.52 11.30 -15.35
CA GLY A 40 6.12 11.16 -15.72
C GLY A 40 5.35 10.10 -14.92
N LYS A 41 5.89 9.65 -13.78
CA LYS A 41 5.28 8.60 -12.96
C LYS A 41 4.69 9.16 -11.67
N THR A 42 3.57 8.56 -11.25
CA THR A 42 2.90 8.86 -9.99
C THR A 42 3.19 7.74 -8.99
N LEU A 43 3.97 8.05 -7.96
CA LEU A 43 4.28 7.13 -6.87
C LEU A 43 3.65 7.61 -5.56
N CYS A 44 3.07 6.69 -4.79
CA CYS A 44 2.49 6.97 -3.48
C CYS A 44 3.49 6.70 -2.36
N GLY A 45 3.46 7.49 -1.28
CA GLY A 45 4.13 7.10 -0.03
C GLY A 45 3.46 5.85 0.55
N TYR A 46 4.24 4.84 0.93
CA TYR A 46 3.71 3.56 1.42
C TYR A 46 4.41 3.14 2.72
N GLN A 47 3.65 3.08 3.80
CA GLN A 47 4.17 2.86 5.15
C GLN A 47 4.25 1.39 5.56
N GLY A 48 3.20 0.65 5.23
CA GLY A 48 3.04 -0.74 5.63
C GLY A 48 3.17 -0.98 7.14
N TRP A 49 2.77 -0.04 8.00
CA TRP A 49 3.04 -0.07 9.45
C TRP A 49 1.91 -0.62 10.33
N PHE A 50 0.75 -0.92 9.76
CA PHE A 50 -0.41 -1.39 10.51
C PHE A 50 -0.23 -2.86 10.90
N ARG A 51 -0.56 -3.20 12.15
CA ARG A 51 -0.45 -4.56 12.70
C ARG A 51 -1.72 -4.96 13.40
N CYS A 52 -2.04 -6.24 13.40
CA CYS A 52 -3.23 -6.76 14.05
C CYS A 52 -2.87 -7.86 15.04
N GLN A 53 -3.75 -8.04 16.03
CA GLN A 53 -3.68 -9.21 16.90
C GLN A 53 -3.78 -10.49 16.04
N GLY A 54 -2.84 -11.42 16.23
CA GLY A 54 -2.80 -12.69 15.49
C GLY A 54 -2.09 -12.63 14.13
N ASP A 55 -1.50 -11.49 13.74
CA ASP A 55 -0.61 -11.44 12.59
C ASP A 55 0.79 -12.02 12.88
N ALA A 56 1.62 -12.16 11.84
CA ALA A 56 2.97 -12.71 11.96
C ALA A 56 3.98 -11.77 12.64
N ALA A 57 3.63 -10.49 12.87
CA ALA A 57 4.46 -9.60 13.67
C ALA A 57 4.31 -9.87 15.16
N GLY A 58 3.14 -10.35 15.60
CA GLY A 58 2.86 -10.58 17.02
C GLY A 58 2.92 -9.29 17.85
N ALA A 59 2.80 -8.12 17.20
CA ALA A 59 2.94 -6.81 17.84
C ALA A 59 1.61 -6.27 18.42
N GLY A 60 0.50 -6.96 18.15
CA GLY A 60 -0.84 -6.50 18.50
C GLY A 60 -1.35 -5.43 17.53
N TRP A 61 -2.21 -4.53 18.01
CA TRP A 61 -2.87 -3.46 17.25
C TRP A 61 -1.97 -2.25 16.95
N GLY A 62 -0.81 -2.50 16.34
CA GLY A 62 0.16 -1.46 15.98
C GLY A 62 -0.42 -0.45 14.97
N HIS A 63 -0.24 0.84 15.25
CA HIS A 63 -0.78 1.98 14.49
C HIS A 63 -2.33 2.06 14.40
N TRP A 64 -3.05 1.07 14.93
CA TRP A 64 -4.50 1.15 15.16
C TRP A 64 -4.83 1.60 16.59
N SER A 65 -3.94 1.33 17.55
CA SER A 65 -4.11 1.65 18.96
C SER A 65 -2.88 2.31 19.57
N ARG A 66 -3.10 3.20 20.55
CA ARG A 66 -2.06 3.71 21.46
C ARG A 66 -1.57 2.64 22.45
N ASP A 67 -2.36 1.59 22.64
CA ASP A 67 -2.00 0.40 23.43
C ASP A 67 -2.15 -0.83 22.54
N SER A 68 -1.02 -1.41 22.09
CA SER A 68 -1.08 -2.48 21.10
C SER A 68 -1.77 -3.75 21.61
N LYS A 69 -1.97 -3.92 22.92
CA LYS A 69 -2.64 -5.11 23.48
C LYS A 69 -4.15 -5.04 23.37
N GLN A 70 -4.73 -3.86 23.19
CA GLN A 70 -6.17 -3.66 23.20
C GLN A 70 -6.60 -2.56 22.21
N LEU A 71 -7.68 -2.81 21.49
CA LEU A 71 -8.31 -1.82 20.62
C LEU A 71 -9.67 -1.50 21.23
N THR A 72 -9.82 -0.28 21.76
CA THR A 72 -11.03 0.22 22.42
C THR A 72 -11.30 1.64 21.95
N PRO A 73 -12.51 2.20 22.13
CA PRO A 73 -12.80 3.58 21.74
C PRO A 73 -11.82 4.61 22.32
N GLY A 74 -11.27 4.36 23.52
CA GLY A 74 -10.30 5.24 24.17
C GLY A 74 -8.86 5.10 23.68
N THR A 75 -8.54 4.06 22.90
CA THR A 75 -7.17 3.78 22.45
C THR A 75 -6.97 3.96 20.95
N LEU A 76 -8.03 4.14 20.16
CA LEU A 76 -7.98 4.38 18.70
C LEU A 76 -7.02 5.51 18.31
N THR A 77 -6.22 5.27 17.27
CA THR A 77 -5.31 6.25 16.67
C THR A 77 -5.72 6.69 15.27
N PHE A 78 -6.95 6.39 14.86
CA PHE A 78 -7.47 6.67 13.52
C PHE A 78 -8.93 7.14 13.60
N GLU A 79 -9.34 7.92 12.62
CA GLU A 79 -10.66 8.56 12.58
C GLU A 79 -11.67 7.83 11.69
N MET A 80 -11.19 7.11 10.68
CA MET A 80 -12.04 6.43 9.70
C MET A 80 -11.66 4.96 9.58
N TRP A 81 -12.68 4.10 9.64
CA TRP A 81 -12.50 2.68 9.43
C TRP A 81 -12.20 2.40 7.94
N PRO A 82 -11.17 1.60 7.60
CA PRO A 82 -10.93 1.24 6.21
C PRO A 82 -12.10 0.45 5.64
N ASP A 83 -12.39 0.65 4.36
CA ASP A 83 -13.33 -0.22 3.66
C ASP A 83 -12.70 -1.59 3.45
N MET A 84 -13.30 -2.60 4.08
CA MET A 84 -12.81 -3.98 4.06
C MET A 84 -13.58 -4.87 3.06
N THR A 85 -14.53 -4.32 2.30
CA THR A 85 -15.43 -5.10 1.43
C THR A 85 -14.70 -5.89 0.34
N GLU A 86 -13.55 -5.40 -0.10
CA GLU A 86 -12.72 -6.04 -1.11
C GLU A 86 -11.77 -7.09 -0.52
N PHE A 87 -11.51 -7.09 0.79
CA PHE A 87 -10.55 -8.01 1.41
C PHE A 87 -11.19 -9.40 1.65
N PRO A 88 -10.52 -10.49 1.27
CA PRO A 88 -10.99 -11.82 1.57
C PRO A 88 -10.83 -12.13 3.08
N PRO A 89 -11.55 -13.12 3.62
CA PRO A 89 -11.56 -13.41 5.06
C PRO A 89 -10.17 -13.58 5.71
N ARG A 90 -9.19 -14.14 4.97
CA ARG A 90 -7.82 -14.34 5.45
C ARG A 90 -7.01 -13.05 5.66
N GLU A 91 -7.50 -11.92 5.15
CA GLU A 91 -6.88 -10.60 5.29
C GLU A 91 -7.63 -9.72 6.30
N CYS A 92 -8.78 -10.18 6.79
CA CYS A 92 -9.63 -9.49 7.74
C CYS A 92 -9.35 -9.98 9.16
N TYR A 93 -8.88 -9.08 10.02
CA TYR A 93 -8.65 -9.32 11.43
C TYR A 93 -9.79 -8.69 12.22
N GLU A 94 -10.67 -9.52 12.79
CA GLU A 94 -11.81 -9.05 13.57
C GLU A 94 -11.37 -8.22 14.78
N VAL A 95 -12.09 -7.13 15.04
CA VAL A 95 -11.85 -6.26 16.19
C VAL A 95 -12.95 -6.49 17.25
N PRO A 96 -12.65 -7.22 18.34
CA PRO A 96 -13.64 -7.51 19.36
C PRO A 96 -14.29 -6.24 19.92
N GLY A 97 -15.62 -6.24 20.03
CA GLY A 97 -16.39 -5.12 20.59
C GLY A 97 -16.69 -3.98 19.61
N PHE A 98 -16.26 -4.08 18.35
CA PHE A 98 -16.59 -3.13 17.30
C PHE A 98 -17.49 -3.75 16.23
N THR A 99 -18.52 -3.01 15.83
CA THR A 99 -19.45 -3.39 14.76
C THR A 99 -19.71 -2.20 13.85
N HIS A 100 -20.02 -2.47 12.59
CA HIS A 100 -20.51 -1.48 11.65
C HIS A 100 -21.96 -1.08 11.98
N ALA A 101 -22.46 0.00 11.37
CA ALA A 101 -23.83 0.48 11.60
C ALA A 101 -24.91 -0.55 11.21
N ASP A 102 -24.60 -1.49 10.32
CA ASP A 102 -25.46 -2.61 9.93
C ASP A 102 -25.36 -3.82 10.87
N GLY A 103 -24.59 -3.71 11.97
CA GLY A 103 -24.39 -4.74 12.98
C GLY A 103 -23.33 -5.79 12.62
N LYS A 104 -22.70 -5.73 11.44
CA LYS A 104 -21.62 -6.66 11.09
C LYS A 104 -20.40 -6.43 11.95
N GLN A 105 -19.72 -7.53 12.30
CA GLN A 105 -18.44 -7.50 13.01
C GLN A 105 -17.42 -6.67 12.22
N ALA A 106 -16.81 -5.67 12.87
CA ALA A 106 -15.79 -4.85 12.23
C ALA A 106 -14.43 -5.59 12.19
N SER A 107 -13.66 -5.37 11.13
CA SER A 107 -12.33 -5.95 10.96
C SER A 107 -11.34 -4.93 10.42
N LEU A 108 -10.05 -5.13 10.65
CA LEU A 108 -8.95 -4.33 10.09
C LEU A 108 -8.00 -5.23 9.29
N PHE A 109 -7.10 -4.63 8.51
CA PHE A 109 -6.00 -5.36 7.86
C PHE A 109 -4.70 -5.22 8.67
N SER A 110 -3.80 -6.19 8.50
CA SER A 110 -2.40 -6.06 8.87
C SER A 110 -1.55 -5.86 7.62
N SER A 111 -0.61 -4.93 7.65
CA SER A 111 0.40 -4.80 6.58
C SER A 111 1.44 -5.93 6.60
N ASP A 112 1.53 -6.70 7.69
CA ASP A 112 2.35 -7.91 7.77
C ASP A 112 1.70 -9.11 7.05
N ASN A 113 0.45 -8.98 6.60
CA ASN A 113 -0.19 -9.98 5.76
C ASN A 113 0.21 -9.76 4.28
N PRO A 114 0.73 -10.77 3.57
CA PRO A 114 1.12 -10.62 2.15
C PRO A 114 -0.07 -10.26 1.24
N GLY A 115 -1.29 -10.70 1.57
CA GLY A 115 -2.49 -10.40 0.80
C GLY A 115 -2.81 -8.91 0.75
N THR A 116 -2.57 -8.20 1.85
CA THR A 116 -2.77 -6.75 1.96
C THR A 116 -1.94 -5.99 0.93
N ALA A 117 -0.62 -6.25 0.85
CA ALA A 117 0.25 -5.57 -0.11
C ALA A 117 -0.16 -5.92 -1.54
N ARG A 118 -0.43 -7.20 -1.82
CA ARG A 118 -0.90 -7.63 -3.15
C ARG A 118 -2.14 -6.85 -3.56
N ARG A 119 -3.15 -6.75 -2.69
CA ARG A 119 -4.38 -6.01 -2.95
C ARG A 119 -4.13 -4.54 -3.24
N HIS A 120 -3.30 -3.88 -2.43
CA HIS A 120 -2.96 -2.47 -2.66
C HIS A 120 -2.30 -2.25 -4.02
N PHE A 121 -1.43 -3.16 -4.44
CA PHE A 121 -0.78 -3.12 -5.75
C PHE A 121 -1.73 -3.47 -6.91
N GLU A 122 -2.69 -4.37 -6.70
CA GLU A 122 -3.78 -4.62 -7.65
C GLU A 122 -4.62 -3.35 -7.87
N TRP A 123 -4.96 -2.62 -6.80
CA TRP A 123 -5.61 -1.31 -6.92
C TRP A 123 -4.76 -0.31 -7.66
N MET A 124 -3.46 -0.21 -7.34
CA MET A 124 -2.56 0.69 -8.07
C MET A 124 -2.54 0.38 -9.56
N ARG A 125 -2.46 -0.90 -9.94
CA ARG A 125 -2.56 -1.32 -11.33
C ARG A 125 -3.92 -0.95 -11.93
N HIS A 126 -5.02 -1.16 -11.23
CA HIS A 126 -6.37 -0.87 -11.74
C HIS A 126 -6.57 0.63 -11.98
N TYR A 127 -6.11 1.47 -11.06
CA TYR A 127 -6.32 2.92 -11.07
C TYR A 127 -5.18 3.71 -11.73
N GLY A 128 -4.19 3.04 -12.33
CA GLY A 128 -3.10 3.71 -13.05
C GLY A 128 -2.12 4.45 -12.14
N ILE A 129 -1.93 3.99 -10.91
CA ILE A 129 -0.84 4.44 -10.03
C ILE A 129 0.40 3.62 -10.40
N ASP A 130 1.54 4.27 -10.60
CA ASP A 130 2.72 3.63 -11.17
C ASP A 130 3.50 2.81 -10.15
N GLY A 131 3.45 3.21 -8.88
CA GLY A 131 4.23 2.54 -7.85
C GLY A 131 4.23 3.22 -6.49
N VAL A 132 5.22 2.86 -5.66
CA VAL A 132 5.32 3.37 -4.28
C VAL A 132 6.74 3.74 -3.86
N TRP A 133 6.82 4.71 -2.96
CA TRP A 133 7.95 4.94 -2.07
C TRP A 133 7.70 4.17 -0.77
N LEU A 134 8.30 2.98 -0.64
CA LEU A 134 8.21 2.19 0.58
C LEU A 134 9.04 2.84 1.68
N GLN A 135 8.37 3.32 2.73
CA GLN A 135 9.05 3.88 3.89
C GLN A 135 9.77 2.78 4.67
N HIS A 136 11.07 3.00 4.87
CA HIS A 136 11.96 2.16 5.66
C HIS A 136 12.47 2.99 6.85
N PHE A 137 11.81 2.84 7.99
CA PHE A 137 12.02 3.67 9.16
C PHE A 137 13.29 3.29 9.89
N LEU A 138 14.25 4.23 10.01
CA LEU A 138 15.51 3.99 10.73
C LEU A 138 15.27 3.55 12.17
N VAL A 139 14.23 4.08 12.80
CA VAL A 139 13.89 3.74 14.17
C VAL A 139 13.51 2.26 14.35
N ASP A 140 13.06 1.59 13.30
CA ASP A 140 12.69 0.18 13.31
C ASP A 140 13.83 -0.77 12.88
N LEU A 141 15.00 -0.23 12.49
CA LEU A 141 16.17 -1.00 12.02
C LEU A 141 17.05 -1.46 13.18
N PRO A 142 17.97 -2.43 12.98
CA PRO A 142 18.99 -2.76 13.97
C PRO A 142 19.82 -1.51 14.31
N GLY A 143 19.95 -1.24 15.61
CA GLY A 143 20.57 0.00 16.12
C GLY A 143 19.58 1.16 16.34
N GLY A 144 18.35 1.07 15.82
CA GLY A 144 17.27 2.01 16.12
C GLY A 144 16.52 1.69 17.43
N PRO A 145 15.80 2.67 18.02
CA PRO A 145 15.08 2.51 19.28
C PRO A 145 13.96 1.45 19.27
N PHE A 146 13.47 1.05 18.09
CA PHE A 146 12.43 0.04 17.90
C PHE A 146 12.89 -1.11 17.00
N GLY A 147 14.18 -1.46 17.05
CA GLY A 147 14.79 -2.52 16.23
C GLY A 147 14.12 -3.92 16.36
N ASN A 148 13.31 -4.15 17.39
CA ASN A 148 12.48 -5.35 17.50
C ASN A 148 11.43 -5.48 16.38
N ARG A 149 11.13 -4.39 15.66
CA ARG A 149 10.21 -4.38 14.51
C ARG A 149 10.88 -4.76 13.20
N TYR A 150 12.21 -4.90 13.18
CA TYR A 150 12.97 -5.10 11.95
C TYR A 150 12.52 -6.31 11.13
N ALA A 151 12.29 -7.47 11.77
CA ALA A 151 11.84 -8.67 11.07
C ALA A 151 10.50 -8.45 10.35
N SER A 152 9.63 -7.68 10.96
CA SER A 152 8.33 -7.28 10.42
C SER A 152 8.49 -6.26 9.27
N ARG A 153 9.46 -5.35 9.33
CA ARG A 153 9.83 -4.46 8.22
C ARG A 153 10.34 -5.24 7.01
N CYS A 154 11.23 -6.21 7.21
CA CYS A 154 11.74 -7.05 6.13
C CYS A 154 10.62 -7.81 5.41
N ARG A 155 9.67 -8.39 6.16
CA ARG A 155 8.52 -9.07 5.54
C ARG A 155 7.65 -8.12 4.71
N VAL A 156 7.36 -6.92 5.22
CA VAL A 156 6.62 -5.91 4.44
C VAL A 156 7.37 -5.54 3.16
N LEU A 157 8.69 -5.34 3.24
CA LEU A 157 9.51 -5.06 2.06
C LEU A 157 9.42 -6.21 1.05
N ASP A 158 9.53 -7.47 1.48
CA ASP A 158 9.37 -8.63 0.60
C ASP A 158 7.96 -8.70 -0.02
N HIS A 159 6.92 -8.37 0.74
CA HIS A 159 5.55 -8.31 0.22
C HIS A 159 5.40 -7.24 -0.85
N VAL A 160 5.94 -6.05 -0.61
CA VAL A 160 5.93 -4.94 -1.58
C VAL A 160 6.69 -5.32 -2.85
N HIS A 161 7.89 -5.88 -2.71
CA HIS A 161 8.70 -6.31 -3.83
C HIS A 161 7.94 -7.30 -4.72
N ARG A 162 7.42 -8.39 -4.16
CA ARG A 162 6.65 -9.40 -4.92
C ARG A 162 5.37 -8.81 -5.51
N SER A 163 4.67 -7.96 -4.76
CA SER A 163 3.42 -7.36 -5.24
C SER A 163 3.67 -6.39 -6.40
N ALA A 164 4.79 -5.65 -6.39
CA ALA A 164 5.21 -4.79 -7.49
C ALA A 164 5.49 -5.61 -8.75
N GLU A 165 6.25 -6.71 -8.62
CA GLU A 165 6.53 -7.64 -9.73
C GLU A 165 5.24 -8.25 -10.30
N GLU A 166 4.36 -8.79 -9.45
CA GLU A 166 3.10 -9.44 -9.85
C GLU A 166 2.13 -8.47 -10.56
N SER A 167 2.14 -7.19 -10.17
CA SER A 167 1.23 -6.16 -10.69
C SER A 167 1.82 -5.31 -11.82
N GLY A 168 3.11 -5.50 -12.13
CA GLY A 168 3.86 -4.64 -13.05
C GLY A 168 3.91 -3.18 -12.60
N ARG A 169 3.85 -2.93 -11.29
CA ARG A 169 4.11 -1.60 -10.69
C ARG A 169 5.57 -1.52 -10.29
N ILE A 170 6.06 -0.32 -10.00
CA ILE A 170 7.42 -0.10 -9.49
C ILE A 170 7.41 0.24 -8.00
N TRP A 171 8.56 0.13 -7.36
CA TRP A 171 8.74 0.57 -5.99
C TRP A 171 10.16 1.06 -5.78
N ALA A 172 10.35 1.90 -4.77
CA ALA A 172 11.65 2.36 -4.34
C ALA A 172 11.66 2.50 -2.81
N VAL A 173 12.82 2.26 -2.20
CA VAL A 173 13.02 2.43 -0.76
C VAL A 173 13.16 3.91 -0.43
N SER A 174 12.43 4.36 0.59
CA SER A 174 12.50 5.72 1.14
C SER A 174 12.87 5.63 2.61
N PHE A 175 14.10 6.02 2.97
CA PHE A 175 14.53 6.01 4.36
C PHE A 175 13.87 7.14 5.14
N ASP A 176 13.15 6.79 6.20
CA ASP A 176 12.57 7.75 7.14
C ASP A 176 13.51 7.90 8.34
N LEU A 177 14.02 9.11 8.52
CA LEU A 177 14.99 9.46 9.56
C LEU A 177 14.34 9.94 10.85
N ALA A 178 13.02 10.14 10.86
CA ALA A 178 12.32 10.78 11.97
C ALA A 178 12.42 9.95 13.25
N GLY A 179 12.73 10.63 14.36
CA GLY A 179 12.89 10.02 15.68
C GLY A 179 14.21 9.26 15.88
N MET A 180 15.09 9.21 14.88
CA MET A 180 16.42 8.63 15.02
C MET A 180 17.37 9.62 15.72
N PRO A 181 18.19 9.21 16.70
CA PRO A 181 19.24 10.06 17.23
C PRO A 181 20.28 10.42 16.16
N ASP A 182 20.57 11.72 15.98
CA ASP A 182 21.44 12.25 14.92
C ASP A 182 22.77 11.50 14.78
N GLY A 183 23.44 11.23 15.91
CA GLY A 183 24.74 10.55 15.95
C GLY A 183 24.74 9.10 15.46
N GLN A 184 23.56 8.48 15.30
CA GLN A 184 23.40 7.10 14.87
C GLN A 184 22.86 6.96 13.45
N ILE A 185 22.31 8.05 12.86
CA ILE A 185 21.67 8.03 11.53
C ILE A 185 22.61 7.44 10.47
N PHE A 186 23.85 7.94 10.41
CA PHE A 186 24.80 7.52 9.37
C PHE A 186 25.11 6.03 9.42
N GLU A 187 25.41 5.51 10.61
CA GLU A 187 25.77 4.09 10.78
C GLU A 187 24.59 3.17 10.43
N VAL A 188 23.40 3.45 10.97
CA VAL A 188 22.21 2.62 10.75
C VAL A 188 21.78 2.66 9.29
N LEU A 189 21.70 3.85 8.69
CA LEU A 189 21.31 4.01 7.29
C LEU A 189 22.29 3.32 6.35
N THR A 190 23.61 3.56 6.50
CA THR A 190 24.58 3.01 5.57
C THR A 190 24.75 1.51 5.72
N THR A 191 24.58 0.96 6.92
CA THR A 191 24.59 -0.49 7.16
C THR A 191 23.42 -1.16 6.45
N GLU A 192 22.20 -0.63 6.62
CA GLU A 192 21.02 -1.20 5.97
C GLU A 192 21.06 -1.01 4.45
N TRP A 193 21.46 0.17 3.96
CA TRP A 193 21.60 0.42 2.53
C TRP A 193 22.58 -0.56 1.87
N LYS A 194 23.76 -0.79 2.47
CA LYS A 194 24.73 -1.78 1.95
C LYS A 194 24.14 -3.19 1.91
N LYS A 195 23.33 -3.55 2.91
CA LYS A 195 22.64 -4.85 2.95
C LYS A 195 21.63 -4.96 1.80
N LEU A 196 20.79 -3.95 1.58
CA LEU A 196 19.81 -3.93 0.50
C LEU A 196 20.49 -4.03 -0.88
N VAL A 197 21.56 -3.27 -1.09
CA VAL A 197 22.37 -3.35 -2.33
C VAL A 197 22.96 -4.74 -2.53
N ALA A 198 23.50 -5.37 -1.47
CA ALA A 198 24.04 -6.73 -1.54
C ALA A 198 22.97 -7.79 -1.85
N GLN A 199 21.69 -7.48 -1.60
CA GLN A 199 20.53 -8.31 -1.95
C GLN A 199 19.97 -7.99 -3.34
N GLY A 200 20.58 -7.06 -4.08
CA GLY A 200 20.12 -6.65 -5.41
C GLY A 200 18.96 -5.64 -5.40
N ILE A 201 18.66 -5.03 -4.26
CA ILE A 201 17.70 -3.93 -4.16
C ILE A 201 18.49 -2.62 -4.36
N THR A 202 18.43 -2.08 -5.58
CA THR A 202 19.22 -0.91 -6.02
C THR A 202 18.36 0.14 -6.69
#